data_AF-A0A973TP66-F1
#
_entry.id   AF-A0A973TP66-F1
#
_cell.length_a   1.000
_cell.length_b   1.000
_cell.length_c   1.000
_cell.angle_alpha   90.00
_cell.angle_beta   90.00
_cell.angle_gamma   90.00
#
_symmetry.space_group_name_H-M   'P 1'
#
loop_
_entity.id
_entity.type
_entity.pdbx_description
1 polymer ?
#
loop_
_entity_poly.entity_id
_entity_poly.type
_entity_poly.pdbx_seq_one_letter_code
_entity_poly.pdbx_strand_id
1 'polypeptide(L)'
;MNGPDPRNPHPMEGFPQVCFIKNTVRNPNIVIGDYTYYDDPEDAENFERNVLYHFPFIGDRLVIGKFCALARGTKFIMNGANHKLSGISTYPFQIFGNGWERVMPQPGELPYKGDTIV
;
A
#
# COMPACT_ATOMS: atom_id res chain seq x y z
N MET A 1 28.14 -16.48 -7.72
CA MET A 1 27.80 -16.07 -6.34
C MET A 1 26.45 -16.69 -6.02
N ASN A 2 26.31 -17.39 -4.89
CA ASN A 2 25.04 -17.98 -4.48
C ASN A 2 24.40 -17.03 -3.45
N GLY A 3 23.21 -16.51 -3.75
CA GLY A 3 22.41 -15.68 -2.84
C GLY A 3 21.25 -16.47 -2.22
N PRO A 4 20.43 -15.86 -1.35
CA PRO A 4 19.23 -16.51 -0.80
C PRO A 4 18.21 -16.85 -1.89
N ASP A 5 17.38 -17.88 -1.67
CA ASP A 5 16.22 -18.16 -2.54
C ASP A 5 15.21 -17.00 -2.40
N PRO A 6 14.87 -16.29 -3.49
CA PRO A 6 13.91 -15.18 -3.43
C PRO A 6 12.49 -15.61 -3.00
N ARG A 7 12.20 -16.91 -3.02
CA ARG A 7 10.92 -17.49 -2.58
C ARG A 7 10.90 -17.84 -1.09
N ASN A 8 12.05 -17.80 -0.41
CA ASN A 8 12.09 -17.96 1.04
C ASN A 8 11.60 -16.66 1.69
N PRO A 9 10.46 -16.64 2.40
CA PRO A 9 9.98 -15.43 3.07
C PRO A 9 10.97 -14.93 4.12
N HIS A 10 11.74 -15.81 4.76
CA HIS A 10 12.69 -15.48 5.83
C HIS A 10 14.11 -15.89 5.45
N PRO A 11 14.79 -15.11 4.58
CA PRO A 11 16.08 -15.48 4.00
C PRO A 11 17.26 -15.38 4.98
N MET A 12 17.08 -14.73 6.14
CA MET A 12 18.14 -14.48 7.11
C MET A 12 17.93 -15.33 8.38
N GLU A 13 18.67 -16.43 8.48
CA GLU A 13 18.61 -17.33 9.64
C GLU A 13 18.92 -16.58 10.95
N GLY A 14 18.07 -16.75 11.96
CA GLY A 14 18.16 -16.04 13.24
C GLY A 14 17.51 -14.65 13.27
N PHE A 15 17.03 -14.14 12.13
CA PHE A 15 16.40 -12.81 12.02
C PHE A 15 15.05 -12.89 11.30
N PRO A 16 14.00 -13.45 11.94
CA PRO A 16 12.67 -13.60 11.34
C PRO A 16 11.97 -12.25 11.06
N GLN A 17 12.49 -11.13 11.59
CA GLN A 17 11.98 -9.81 11.26
C GLN A 17 12.31 -9.36 9.82
N VAL A 18 13.28 -9.99 9.16
CA VAL A 18 13.65 -9.66 7.77
C VAL A 18 12.85 -10.55 6.82
N CYS A 19 11.81 -9.98 6.20
CA CYS A 19 10.92 -10.71 5.31
C CYS A 19 11.06 -10.29 3.85
N PHE A 20 11.22 -11.25 2.92
CA PHE A 20 10.97 -11.03 1.49
C PHE A 20 9.47 -10.96 1.22
N ILE A 21 8.93 -9.75 1.31
CA ILE A 21 7.49 -9.45 1.33
C ILE A 21 6.73 -9.78 0.03
N LYS A 22 7.43 -10.04 -1.07
CA LYS A 22 6.81 -10.59 -2.29
C LYS A 22 6.04 -11.88 -2.00
N ASN A 23 6.53 -12.69 -1.06
CA ASN A 23 5.98 -14.02 -0.78
C ASN A 23 4.80 -14.00 0.20
N THR A 24 4.50 -12.86 0.83
CA THR A 24 3.50 -12.77 1.89
C THR A 24 2.34 -11.84 1.56
N VAL A 25 2.54 -10.88 0.65
CA VAL A 25 1.48 -10.03 0.09
C VAL A 25 0.46 -10.86 -0.68
N ARG A 26 -0.83 -10.57 -0.47
CA ARG A 26 -1.98 -11.26 -1.06
C ARG A 26 -2.85 -10.34 -1.93
N ASN A 27 -2.81 -9.03 -1.69
CA ASN A 27 -3.55 -8.04 -2.42
C ASN A 27 -3.04 -7.95 -3.87
N PRO A 28 -3.88 -8.21 -4.89
CA PRO A 28 -3.46 -8.23 -6.29
C PRO A 28 -3.03 -6.84 -6.83
N ASN A 29 -3.41 -5.76 -6.15
CA ASN A 29 -3.01 -4.40 -6.50
C ASN A 29 -1.67 -3.99 -5.88
N ILE A 30 -1.01 -4.89 -5.12
CA ILE A 30 0.34 -4.69 -4.60
C ILE A 30 1.29 -5.64 -5.35
N VAL A 31 2.25 -5.08 -6.07
CA VAL A 31 3.24 -5.83 -6.84
C VAL A 31 4.62 -5.57 -6.27
N ILE A 32 5.30 -6.64 -5.86
CA ILE A 32 6.64 -6.56 -5.26
C ILE A 32 7.63 -7.38 -6.09
N GLY A 33 8.79 -6.80 -6.37
CA GLY A 33 9.91 -7.47 -7.01
C GLY A 33 10.67 -8.43 -6.08
N ASP A 34 11.38 -9.39 -6.68
CA ASP A 34 12.27 -10.30 -5.93
C ASP A 34 13.29 -9.53 -5.08
N TYR A 35 13.69 -10.14 -3.95
CA TYR A 35 14.71 -9.63 -3.03
C TYR A 35 14.36 -8.31 -2.31
N THR A 36 13.17 -7.74 -2.56
CA THR A 36 12.68 -6.62 -1.77
C THR A 36 12.24 -7.11 -0.41
N TYR A 37 12.81 -6.52 0.64
CA TYR A 37 12.55 -6.92 2.01
C TYR A 37 11.93 -5.80 2.84
N TYR A 38 11.19 -6.22 3.86
CA TYR A 38 10.73 -5.38 4.96
C TYR A 38 11.29 -5.92 6.27
N ASP A 39 11.83 -5.03 7.10
CA ASP A 39 12.35 -5.35 8.44
C ASP A 39 11.34 -4.89 9.50
N ASP A 40 10.70 -5.83 10.19
CA ASP A 40 9.73 -5.54 11.25
C ASP A 40 9.66 -6.63 12.33
N PRO A 41 10.09 -6.32 13.57
CA PRO A 41 10.07 -7.29 14.66
C PRO A 41 8.68 -7.63 15.19
N GLU A 42 7.63 -6.88 14.79
CA GLU A 42 6.27 -7.18 15.22
C GLU A 42 5.57 -8.17 14.28
N ASP A 43 5.59 -7.91 12.97
CA ASP A 43 4.86 -8.71 11.97
C ASP A 43 5.38 -8.39 10.55
N ALA A 44 6.54 -8.95 10.20
CA ALA A 44 7.19 -8.71 8.91
C ALA A 44 6.43 -9.30 7.71
N GLU A 45 5.65 -10.37 7.92
CA GLU A 45 4.86 -10.99 6.86
C GLU A 45 3.64 -10.15 6.47
N ASN A 46 3.02 -9.47 7.44
CA ASN A 46 1.86 -8.61 7.23
C ASN A 46 2.23 -7.20 6.76
N PHE A 47 3.07 -7.11 5.72
CA PHE A 47 3.48 -5.84 5.12
C PHE A 47 2.29 -4.97 4.68
N GLU A 48 1.16 -5.59 4.29
CA GLU A 48 -0.04 -4.88 3.83
C GLU A 48 -0.60 -3.91 4.88
N ARG A 49 -0.34 -4.12 6.18
CA ARG A 49 -0.68 -3.18 7.27
C ARG A 49 -0.01 -1.81 7.12
N ASN A 50 0.99 -1.70 6.24
CA ASN A 50 1.71 -0.49 5.93
C ASN A 50 1.19 0.24 4.67
N VAL A 51 0.25 -0.36 3.94
CA VAL A 51 -0.35 0.21 2.73
C VAL A 51 -1.73 0.76 3.08
N LEU A 52 -1.81 2.07 3.23
CA LEU A 52 -2.96 2.77 3.81
C LEU A 52 -3.85 3.38 2.73
N TYR A 53 -5.16 3.38 2.97
CA TYR A 53 -6.18 3.94 2.08
C TYR A 53 -6.20 3.29 0.68
N HIS A 54 -5.85 2.01 0.59
CA HIS A 54 -5.81 1.25 -0.66
C HIS A 54 -7.12 0.52 -0.87
N PHE A 55 -8.07 1.18 -1.53
CA PHE A 55 -9.40 0.62 -1.74
C PHE A 55 -9.54 0.00 -3.14
N PRO A 56 -10.05 -1.25 -3.27
CA PRO A 56 -10.16 -1.91 -4.57
C PRO A 56 -10.93 -1.13 -5.64
N PHE A 57 -11.93 -0.33 -5.23
CA PHE A 57 -12.74 0.47 -6.16
C PHE A 57 -12.00 1.66 -6.78
N ILE A 58 -10.85 2.07 -6.23
CA ILE A 58 -10.00 3.13 -6.80
C ILE A 58 -9.14 2.56 -7.93
N GLY A 59 -8.69 1.32 -7.78
CA GLY A 59 -7.92 0.61 -8.80
C GLY A 59 -6.47 1.08 -8.96
N ASP A 60 -5.95 1.93 -8.08
CA ASP A 60 -4.53 2.26 -8.04
C ASP A 60 -3.70 1.07 -7.54
N ARG A 61 -2.43 1.04 -7.93
CA ARG A 61 -1.49 -0.03 -7.57
C ARG A 61 -0.33 0.53 -6.76
N LEU A 62 0.19 -0.30 -5.86
CA LEU A 62 1.52 -0.11 -5.28
C LEU A 62 2.47 -1.06 -6.01
N VAL A 63 3.48 -0.51 -6.68
CA VAL A 63 4.51 -1.28 -7.39
C VAL A 63 5.86 -0.96 -6.77
N ILE A 64 6.48 -1.96 -6.15
CA ILE A 64 7.83 -1.85 -5.59
C ILE A 64 8.74 -2.77 -6.40
N GLY A 65 9.85 -2.21 -6.89
CA GLY A 65 10.86 -2.91 -7.67
C GLY A 65 11.56 -4.06 -6.95
N LYS A 66 12.63 -4.56 -7.57
CA LYS A 66 13.51 -5.58 -6.99
C LYS A 66 14.59 -4.93 -6.12
N PHE A 67 15.11 -5.67 -5.14
CA PHE A 67 16.24 -5.23 -4.29
C PHE A 67 16.00 -3.94 -3.50
N CYS A 68 14.75 -3.67 -3.10
CA CYS A 68 14.44 -2.56 -2.19
C CYS A 68 14.61 -2.98 -0.72
N ALA A 69 14.98 -2.02 0.12
CA ALA A 69 15.14 -2.18 1.56
C ALA A 69 14.12 -1.29 2.28
N LEU A 70 13.08 -1.89 2.86
CA LEU A 70 12.03 -1.17 3.57
C LEU A 70 12.24 -1.31 5.08
N ALA A 71 12.53 -0.19 5.75
CA ALA A 71 12.71 -0.18 7.19
C ALA A 71 11.35 -0.23 7.92
N ARG A 72 11.39 -0.70 9.16
CA ARG A 72 10.24 -0.73 10.08
C ARG A 72 9.45 0.58 10.06
N GLY A 73 8.13 0.47 9.94
CA GLY A 73 7.23 1.61 10.03
C GLY A 73 7.14 2.45 8.75
N THR A 74 7.81 2.07 7.67
CA THR A 74 7.56 2.64 6.33
C THR A 74 6.07 2.52 6.01
N LYS A 75 5.43 3.60 5.55
CA LYS A 75 4.01 3.62 5.16
C LYS A 75 3.84 4.13 3.73
N PHE A 76 2.89 3.54 3.03
CA PHE A 76 2.47 3.94 1.69
C PHE A 76 1.06 4.50 1.77
N ILE A 77 0.89 5.77 1.40
CA ILE A 77 -0.42 6.43 1.39
C ILE A 77 -0.96 6.39 -0.03
N MET A 78 -2.03 5.61 -0.24
CA MET A 78 -2.66 5.42 -1.54
C MET A 78 -3.74 6.47 -1.80
N ASN A 79 -4.37 6.43 -2.98
CA ASN A 79 -5.26 7.51 -3.43
C ASN A 79 -6.57 7.63 -2.63
N GLY A 80 -6.95 6.62 -1.82
CA GLY A 80 -8.16 6.68 -1.00
C GLY A 80 -8.14 7.72 0.12
N ALA A 81 -6.98 8.32 0.39
CA ALA A 81 -6.84 9.45 1.31
C ALA A 81 -7.23 10.79 0.69
N ASN A 82 -7.47 10.85 -0.62
CA ASN A 82 -7.67 12.11 -1.33
C ASN A 82 -9.10 12.65 -1.14
N HIS A 83 -9.20 13.94 -0.84
CA HIS A 83 -10.46 14.66 -0.73
C HIS A 83 -10.75 15.49 -1.99
N LYS A 84 -12.03 15.76 -2.26
CA LYS A 84 -12.44 16.67 -3.34
C LYS A 84 -11.88 18.07 -3.08
N LEU A 85 -11.21 18.65 -4.07
CA LEU A 85 -10.54 19.96 -3.96
C LEU A 85 -11.21 21.07 -4.78
N SER A 86 -12.17 20.74 -5.65
CA SER A 86 -12.80 21.70 -6.56
C SER A 86 -13.91 22.55 -5.93
N GLY A 87 -14.34 22.22 -4.72
CA GLY A 87 -15.40 22.92 -4.00
C GLY A 87 -14.88 24.02 -3.07
N ILE A 88 -15.82 24.67 -2.36
CA ILE A 88 -15.50 25.67 -1.33
C ILE A 88 -14.95 25.04 -0.02
N SER A 89 -15.00 23.71 0.09
CA SER A 89 -14.55 22.95 1.26
C SER A 89 -14.09 21.56 0.84
N THR A 90 -13.14 21.00 1.59
CA THR A 90 -12.69 19.61 1.46
C THR A 90 -13.39 18.66 2.43
N TYR A 91 -14.33 19.15 3.23
CA TYR A 91 -15.05 18.35 4.21
C TYR A 91 -15.90 17.26 3.51
N PRO A 92 -15.76 15.97 3.88
CA PRO A 92 -16.40 14.88 3.14
C PRO A 92 -17.85 14.66 3.61
N PHE A 93 -18.73 15.65 3.45
CA PHE A 93 -20.12 15.61 3.93
C PHE A 93 -20.84 14.28 3.61
N GLN A 94 -20.61 13.74 2.42
CA GLN A 94 -21.23 12.51 1.93
C GLN A 94 -21.04 11.29 2.84
N ILE A 95 -19.97 11.22 3.63
CA ILE A 95 -19.69 10.03 4.46
C ILE A 95 -20.58 9.95 5.71
N PHE A 96 -21.23 11.06 6.09
CA PHE A 96 -22.07 11.14 7.30
C PHE A 96 -23.55 10.81 7.05
N GLY A 97 -23.94 10.58 5.79
CA GLY A 97 -25.31 10.22 5.40
C GLY A 97 -26.35 11.29 5.74
N ASN A 98 -27.58 10.87 6.08
CA ASN A 98 -28.70 11.74 6.46
C ASN A 98 -29.07 12.80 5.41
N GLY A 99 -29.05 12.40 4.14
CA GLY A 99 -29.29 13.26 3.00
C GLY A 99 -28.04 14.01 2.53
N TRP A 100 -26.88 13.89 3.19
CA TRP A 100 -25.62 14.45 2.67
C TRP A 100 -24.95 13.54 1.65
N GLU A 101 -25.32 12.25 1.57
CA GLU A 101 -24.87 11.33 0.54
C GLU A 101 -25.17 11.82 -0.89
N ARG A 102 -26.13 12.74 -1.06
CA ARG A 102 -26.45 13.37 -2.35
C ARG A 102 -25.29 14.15 -2.99
N VAL A 103 -24.29 14.55 -2.20
CA VAL A 103 -23.09 15.25 -2.71
C VAL A 103 -21.89 14.32 -2.89
N MET A 104 -22.12 13.00 -2.95
CA MET A 104 -21.07 12.03 -3.22
C MET A 104 -20.30 12.38 -4.50
N PRO A 105 -18.95 12.45 -4.44
CA PRO A 105 -18.14 12.71 -5.61
C PRO A 105 -18.39 11.68 -6.72
N GLN A 106 -18.50 12.17 -7.96
CA GLN A 106 -18.56 11.29 -9.13
C GLN A 106 -17.16 10.72 -9.46
N PRO A 107 -17.07 9.60 -10.22
CA PRO A 107 -15.79 9.09 -10.69
C PRO A 107 -14.97 10.20 -11.39
N GLY A 108 -13.71 10.35 -10.98
CA GLY A 108 -12.80 11.38 -11.50
C GLY A 108 -12.87 12.75 -10.81
N GLU A 109 -13.80 12.98 -9.87
CA GLU A 109 -13.85 14.24 -9.12
C GLU A 109 -12.88 14.30 -7.93
N LEU A 110 -12.39 13.15 -7.47
CA LEU A 110 -11.33 13.07 -6.47
C LEU A 110 -9.96 13.16 -7.15
N PRO A 111 -8.98 13.83 -6.52
CA PRO A 111 -7.60 13.80 -7.00
C PRO A 111 -7.12 12.35 -7.16
N TYR A 112 -6.49 12.07 -8.30
CA TYR A 112 -5.91 10.77 -8.61
C TYR A 112 -4.49 10.96 -9.11
N LYS A 113 -3.52 10.40 -8.40
CA LYS A 113 -2.08 10.53 -8.68
C LYS A 113 -1.53 9.36 -9.49
N GLY A 114 -2.37 8.39 -9.85
CA GLY A 114 -1.92 7.15 -10.48
C GLY A 114 -1.37 6.15 -9.47
N ASP A 115 -0.65 5.17 -9.99
CA ASP A 115 0.03 4.14 -9.20
C ASP A 115 1.19 4.73 -8.39
N THR A 116 1.42 4.19 -7.20
CA THR A 116 2.62 4.47 -6.41
C THR A 116 3.73 3.52 -6.88
N ILE A 117 4.83 4.09 -7.39
CA ILE A 117 5.96 3.33 -7.93
C ILE A 117 7.22 3.63 -7.11
N VAL A 118 7.90 2.58 -6.64
CA VAL A 118 9.16 2.62 -5.88
C VAL A 118 10.24 1.80 -6.56
#